data_AF-A0A858REK3-F1
#
_entry.id   AF-A0A858REK3-F1
#
_cell.length_a   1.000
_cell.length_b   1.000
_cell.length_c   1.000
_cell.angle_alpha   90.00
_cell.angle_beta   90.00
_cell.angle_gamma   90.00
#
_symmetry.space_group_name_H-M   'P 1'
#
loop_
_entity.id
_entity.type
_entity.pdbx_description
1 polymer ?
#
loop_
_entity_poly.entity_id
_entity_poly.type
_entity_poly.pdbx_seq_one_letter_code
_entity_poly.pdbx_strand_id
1 'polypeptide(L)'
;MLVLPLAGSLSAPAAVTDNLVAYWTFEGSATNSTPASGGSAYDGVLSGNAVVTGTPKVGTGALLLDGTGDYLDVASTVDVNQPWSVSAWFRSVVAPTGRGMIFESSGSYAISYGIREGTPATHTNFQAYTDLATGTDPFVDSQVPDASTAETWHHILLTFTPATPIDAGTVIGYLDGTAIYTLNVPAGTTLTPANGFHIGTYRSANDRWFTGSIDEVAMWNRTLSIAEASEVFSRGNQGESLVTTKLNIALSANPATQGSVTGNGVYNPGQEVPITATPNPGYIFLSWSGDFTGQPTSFTYTANAGATAVASFGEDTSDSDGDGLSNYEEIVIHLTNPNNPDTDGDRIPDGAEANITFTSPTASDAALVSFVDQNLCTNEHAGAIALNAPRIERNPASGVVSLFLGLSGSPDQGAWQPVNLNSPSVTITPVTDGWDITIPAPSNTVNSYVLLGRKP
;
A
#
# COMPACT_ATOMS: atom_id res chain seq x y z
N MET A 1 2.86 -51.24 -3.09
CA MET A 1 2.30 -50.09 -2.33
C MET A 1 3.41 -49.61 -1.40
N LEU A 2 4.22 -48.67 -1.89
CA LEU A 2 5.40 -48.15 -1.19
C LEU A 2 4.97 -46.85 -0.49
N VAL A 3 4.92 -46.88 0.84
CA VAL A 3 4.58 -45.70 1.65
C VAL A 3 5.83 -44.84 1.77
N LEU A 4 5.82 -43.66 1.15
CA LEU A 4 6.84 -42.63 1.36
C LEU A 4 6.57 -41.95 2.72
N PRO A 5 7.60 -41.67 3.53
CA PRO A 5 7.42 -41.01 4.81
C PRO A 5 6.97 -39.55 4.60
N LEU A 6 6.02 -39.15 5.44
CA LEU A 6 5.49 -37.79 5.54
C LEU A 6 6.65 -36.81 5.76
N ALA A 7 6.83 -35.85 4.84
CA ALA A 7 7.75 -34.74 5.04
C ALA A 7 7.32 -33.98 6.29
N GLY A 8 8.19 -33.95 7.31
CA GLY A 8 8.04 -33.04 8.44
C GLY A 8 7.97 -31.61 7.91
N SER A 9 7.07 -30.81 8.46
CA SER A 9 6.96 -29.39 8.15
C SER A 9 8.31 -28.73 8.41
N LEU A 10 9.02 -28.34 7.34
CA LEU A 10 10.15 -27.42 7.42
C LEU A 10 9.60 -26.14 8.06
N SER A 11 10.06 -25.79 9.27
CA SER A 11 9.80 -24.45 9.79
C SER A 11 10.40 -23.46 8.79
N ALA A 12 9.72 -22.34 8.54
CA ALA A 12 10.33 -21.26 7.78
C ALA A 12 11.70 -20.93 8.42
N PRO A 13 12.74 -20.64 7.62
CA PRO A 13 13.99 -20.16 8.17
C PRO A 13 13.70 -18.92 9.03
N ALA A 14 14.36 -18.83 10.20
CA ALA A 14 14.27 -17.67 11.07
C ALA A 14 14.60 -16.41 10.26
N ALA A 15 13.90 -15.30 10.52
CA ALA A 15 14.21 -14.07 9.82
C ALA A 15 15.59 -13.58 10.27
N VAL A 16 16.40 -13.02 9.36
CA VAL A 16 17.73 -12.51 9.70
C VAL A 16 17.69 -11.45 10.81
N THR A 17 16.55 -10.77 10.99
CA THR A 17 16.29 -9.79 12.04
C THR A 17 15.86 -10.38 13.38
N ASP A 18 15.55 -11.67 13.45
CA ASP A 18 15.22 -12.32 14.72
C ASP A 18 16.43 -12.19 15.66
N ASN A 19 16.19 -11.79 16.91
CA ASN A 19 17.24 -11.67 17.92
C ASN A 19 18.37 -10.68 17.54
N LEU A 20 18.08 -9.74 16.64
CA LEU A 20 18.90 -8.55 16.40
C LEU A 20 18.78 -7.61 17.61
N VAL A 21 19.92 -7.32 18.25
CA VAL A 21 19.98 -6.57 19.52
C VAL A 21 20.32 -5.11 19.29
N ALA A 22 21.18 -4.84 18.32
CA ALA A 22 21.55 -3.48 17.95
C ALA A 22 21.92 -3.38 16.47
N TYR A 23 21.65 -2.21 15.90
CA TYR A 23 21.85 -1.92 14.49
C TYR A 23 22.07 -0.43 14.27
N TRP A 24 23.23 -0.04 13.77
CA TRP A 24 23.56 1.34 13.47
C TRP A 24 23.57 1.53 11.97
N THR A 25 22.53 2.21 11.48
CA THR A 25 22.36 2.52 10.05
C THR A 25 23.09 3.79 9.64
N PHE A 26 23.56 4.59 10.60
CA PHE A 26 24.28 5.83 10.34
C PHE A 26 23.55 6.82 9.41
N GLU A 27 22.23 6.84 9.49
CA GLU A 27 21.35 7.76 8.75
C GLU A 27 21.19 9.08 9.51
N GLY A 28 22.28 9.85 9.56
CA GLY A 28 22.32 11.16 10.23
C GLY A 28 22.43 11.10 11.76
N SER A 29 22.55 9.92 12.36
CA SER A 29 22.78 9.73 13.80
C SER A 29 23.59 8.47 14.08
N ALA A 30 24.21 8.40 15.27
CA ALA A 30 24.92 7.21 15.75
C ALA A 30 24.11 6.41 16.78
N THR A 31 22.79 6.60 16.79
CA THR A 31 21.88 5.89 17.69
C THR A 31 21.53 4.51 17.15
N ASN A 32 21.13 3.60 18.04
CA ASN A 32 20.67 2.28 17.67
C ASN A 32 19.31 2.35 16.97
N SER A 33 19.21 1.83 15.75
CA SER A 33 18.02 1.82 14.88
C SER A 33 17.15 0.56 15.04
N THR A 34 17.42 -0.32 16.02
CA THR A 34 16.62 -1.54 16.23
C THR A 34 15.26 -1.28 16.91
N PRO A 35 14.17 -1.93 16.46
CA PRO A 35 12.89 -1.90 17.14
C PRO A 35 12.81 -2.79 18.40
N ALA A 36 13.78 -3.67 18.64
CA ALA A 36 13.71 -4.74 19.66
C ALA A 36 14.90 -4.79 20.63
N SER A 37 14.56 -4.86 21.92
CA SER A 37 15.33 -5.25 23.12
C SER A 37 16.59 -4.50 23.54
N GLY A 38 17.37 -3.88 22.65
CA GLY A 38 18.58 -3.15 23.05
C GLY A 38 18.31 -1.76 23.63
N GLY A 39 17.31 -1.06 23.08
CA GLY A 39 16.98 0.32 23.46
C GLY A 39 18.19 1.26 23.39
N SER A 40 18.16 2.33 24.17
CA SER A 40 19.22 3.34 24.23
C SER A 40 20.51 2.86 24.92
N ALA A 41 20.54 1.64 25.47
CA ALA A 41 21.74 1.07 26.08
C ALA A 41 22.84 0.78 25.04
N TYR A 42 22.46 0.65 23.77
CA TYR A 42 23.34 0.48 22.62
C TYR A 42 23.46 1.76 21.77
N ASP A 43 22.98 2.92 22.25
CA ASP A 43 23.23 4.17 21.54
C ASP A 43 24.72 4.50 21.57
N GLY A 44 25.25 4.87 20.40
CA GLY A 44 26.64 5.23 20.26
C GLY A 44 26.90 6.69 20.61
N VAL A 45 28.04 6.94 21.23
CA VAL A 45 28.57 8.28 21.53
C VAL A 45 29.78 8.54 20.63
N LEU A 46 29.64 9.49 19.72
CA LEU A 46 30.74 9.90 18.85
C LEU A 46 31.85 10.54 19.69
N SER A 47 33.09 10.15 19.41
CA SER A 47 34.30 10.66 20.06
C SER A 47 35.26 11.25 19.03
N GLY A 48 36.05 12.24 19.45
CA GLY A 48 36.94 12.98 18.55
C GLY A 48 36.14 13.86 17.57
N ASN A 49 36.52 13.81 16.29
CA ASN A 49 35.85 14.46 15.17
C ASN A 49 35.02 13.48 14.33
N ALA A 50 34.72 12.28 14.85
CA ALA A 50 33.89 11.31 14.17
C ALA A 50 32.52 11.91 13.82
N VAL A 51 32.08 11.71 12.58
CA VAL A 51 30.81 12.25 12.06
C VAL A 51 30.03 11.21 11.27
N VAL A 52 28.71 11.35 11.26
CA VAL A 52 27.79 10.48 10.52
C VAL A 52 27.41 11.14 9.19
N THR A 53 28.44 11.37 8.36
CA THR A 53 28.31 12.04 7.05
C THR A 53 29.23 11.43 5.99
N GLY A 54 29.79 10.25 6.25
CA GLY A 54 30.61 9.53 5.30
C GLY A 54 29.82 9.12 4.06
N THR A 55 30.52 8.83 2.96
CA THR A 55 29.90 8.13 1.83
C THR A 55 29.31 6.82 2.37
N PRO A 56 28.00 6.54 2.15
CA PRO A 56 27.34 5.34 2.65
C PRO A 56 27.61 4.10 1.81
N LYS A 57 27.38 2.92 2.41
CA LYS A 57 27.14 1.67 1.69
C LYS A 57 25.64 1.49 1.44
N VAL A 58 24.82 1.76 2.45
CA VAL A 58 23.36 1.69 2.40
C VAL A 58 22.80 3.06 2.79
N GLY A 59 21.69 3.46 2.16
CA GLY A 59 20.99 4.70 2.51
C GLY A 59 21.80 5.98 2.28
N THR A 60 21.83 6.87 3.26
CA THR A 60 22.21 8.29 3.10
C THR A 60 23.42 8.74 3.92
N GLY A 61 23.89 7.97 4.89
CA GLY A 61 25.06 8.32 5.70
C GLY A 61 25.85 7.11 6.18
N ALA A 62 27.10 7.36 6.58
CA ALA A 62 27.99 6.39 7.22
C ALA A 62 28.83 7.09 8.29
N LEU A 63 29.35 6.31 9.25
CA LEU A 63 30.36 6.79 10.20
C LEU A 63 31.67 7.05 9.46
N LEU A 64 32.14 8.29 9.49
CA LEU A 64 33.41 8.72 8.90
C LEU A 64 34.45 8.93 10.00
N LEU A 65 35.63 8.32 9.80
CA LEU A 65 36.73 8.32 10.74
C LEU A 65 38.03 8.75 10.03
N ASP A 66 38.73 9.73 10.59
CA ASP A 66 39.92 10.34 9.97
C ASP A 66 41.25 9.60 10.24
N GLY A 67 41.22 8.54 11.05
CA GLY A 67 42.41 7.80 11.46
C GLY A 67 43.17 8.38 12.66
N THR A 68 42.63 9.36 13.37
CA THR A 68 43.27 9.98 14.54
C THR A 68 42.24 10.39 15.60
N GLY A 69 42.04 9.54 16.61
CA GLY A 69 41.19 9.89 17.76
C GLY A 69 39.68 9.77 17.54
N ASP A 70 39.27 9.46 16.31
CA ASP A 70 37.87 9.30 15.91
C ASP A 70 37.39 7.87 16.14
N TYR A 71 36.26 7.73 16.83
CA TYR A 71 35.57 6.44 17.02
C TYR A 71 34.14 6.66 17.53
N LEU A 72 33.36 5.58 17.52
CA LEU A 72 32.09 5.50 18.24
C LEU A 72 32.27 4.64 19.50
N ASP A 73 31.83 5.16 20.65
CA ASP A 73 31.77 4.41 21.90
C ASP A 73 30.36 3.86 22.14
N VAL A 74 30.23 2.60 22.53
CA VAL A 74 28.96 1.98 22.90
C VAL A 74 29.09 1.30 24.25
N ALA A 75 28.23 1.69 25.20
CA ALA A 75 28.32 1.29 26.60
C ALA A 75 27.83 -0.14 26.88
N SER A 76 27.11 -0.78 25.95
CA SER A 76 26.58 -2.14 26.10
C SER A 76 27.04 -3.06 24.99
N THR A 77 27.10 -4.36 25.27
CA THR A 77 27.43 -5.42 24.31
C THR A 77 26.57 -6.65 24.58
N VAL A 78 26.65 -7.67 23.72
CA VAL A 78 26.04 -8.99 23.96
C VAL A 78 26.79 -9.74 25.07
N ASP A 79 26.13 -10.72 25.70
CA ASP A 79 26.86 -11.69 26.53
C ASP A 79 27.80 -12.50 25.64
N VAL A 80 29.10 -12.20 25.73
CA VAL A 80 30.14 -12.78 24.87
C VAL A 80 30.30 -14.29 25.06
N ASN A 81 29.77 -14.87 26.14
CA ASN A 81 29.77 -16.31 26.39
C ASN A 81 28.48 -17.02 25.95
N GLN A 82 27.52 -16.29 25.39
CA GLN A 82 26.33 -16.84 24.72
C GLN A 82 26.52 -16.82 23.19
N PRO A 83 25.65 -17.47 22.41
CA PRO A 83 25.68 -17.34 20.95
C PRO A 83 25.54 -15.89 20.52
N TRP A 84 26.40 -15.41 19.62
CA TRP A 84 26.32 -14.04 19.09
C TRP A 84 26.80 -13.96 17.65
N SER A 85 26.43 -12.87 16.99
CA SER A 85 26.98 -12.48 15.69
C SER A 85 27.17 -10.96 15.66
N VAL A 86 28.20 -10.49 14.97
CA VAL A 86 28.47 -9.05 14.76
C VAL A 86 28.92 -8.82 13.34
N SER A 87 28.42 -7.79 12.67
CA SER A 87 28.84 -7.43 11.31
C SER A 87 29.02 -5.94 11.13
N ALA A 88 29.79 -5.57 10.11
CA ALA A 88 29.98 -4.21 9.67
C ALA A 88 30.29 -4.17 8.17
N TRP A 89 29.76 -3.16 7.48
CA TRP A 89 30.34 -2.70 6.23
C TRP A 89 31.45 -1.70 6.54
N PHE A 90 32.56 -1.76 5.81
CA PHE A 90 33.64 -0.80 5.95
C PHE A 90 34.26 -0.49 4.59
N ARG A 91 34.82 0.71 4.47
CA ARG A 91 35.56 1.19 3.31
C ARG A 91 36.78 1.95 3.80
N SER A 92 37.94 1.33 3.72
CA SER A 92 39.21 2.01 4.03
C SER A 92 39.60 2.93 2.88
N VAL A 93 40.05 4.15 3.19
CA VAL A 93 40.55 5.09 2.17
C VAL A 93 42.06 5.02 1.97
N VAL A 94 42.76 4.28 2.84
CA VAL A 94 44.21 4.03 2.75
C VAL A 94 44.50 2.56 2.98
N ALA A 95 45.61 2.07 2.40
CA ALA A 95 46.16 0.79 2.84
C ALA A 95 46.61 0.92 4.31
N PRO A 96 46.36 -0.10 5.17
CA PRO A 96 46.68 0.01 6.59
C PRO A 96 48.20 0.09 6.81
N THR A 97 48.67 1.15 7.48
CA THR A 97 50.06 1.31 7.94
C THR A 97 50.16 0.94 9.43
N GLY A 98 50.00 -0.35 9.72
CA GLY A 98 49.82 -0.85 11.09
C GLY A 98 48.48 -1.54 11.25
N ARG A 99 47.80 -1.37 12.40
CA ARG A 99 46.46 -1.93 12.65
C ARG A 99 45.42 -0.81 12.71
N GLY A 100 44.32 -0.97 12.00
CA GLY A 100 43.11 -0.15 12.13
C GLY A 100 41.94 -1.03 12.56
N MET A 101 41.31 -0.72 13.67
CA MET A 101 40.23 -1.55 14.23
C MET A 101 38.86 -1.09 13.75
N ILE A 102 38.08 -2.00 13.19
CA ILE A 102 36.70 -1.72 12.78
C ILE A 102 35.79 -1.84 14.00
N PHE A 103 35.97 -2.90 14.80
CA PHE A 103 35.19 -3.17 15.99
C PHE A 103 36.05 -3.89 17.03
N GLU A 104 36.09 -3.41 18.27
CA GLU A 104 36.70 -4.13 19.39
C GLU A 104 35.90 -3.92 20.67
N SER A 105 35.67 -4.99 21.43
CA SER A 105 35.06 -4.94 22.76
C SER A 105 35.82 -3.98 23.69
N SER A 106 35.11 -3.30 24.60
CA SER A 106 35.75 -2.38 25.55
C SER A 106 36.16 -3.13 26.82
N GLY A 107 37.35 -2.82 27.35
CA GLY A 107 37.91 -3.48 28.54
C GLY A 107 38.44 -4.91 28.35
N SER A 108 38.15 -5.56 27.22
CA SER A 108 38.71 -6.83 26.76
C SER A 108 38.85 -6.80 25.23
N TYR A 109 39.12 -7.93 24.58
CA TYR A 109 39.00 -8.07 23.11
C TYR A 109 38.30 -9.39 22.78
N ALA A 110 37.24 -9.70 23.54
CA ALA A 110 36.42 -10.90 23.33
C ALA A 110 35.85 -10.96 21.91
N ILE A 111 35.37 -9.82 21.40
CA ILE A 111 35.02 -9.61 20.00
C ILE A 111 35.95 -8.54 19.46
N SER A 112 36.79 -8.89 18.49
CA SER A 112 37.75 -7.97 17.87
C SER A 112 37.92 -8.31 16.40
N TYR A 113 37.72 -7.33 15.52
CA TYR A 113 38.17 -7.41 14.14
C TYR A 113 38.62 -6.07 13.57
N GLY A 114 39.60 -6.16 12.67
CA GLY A 114 40.20 -5.01 12.02
C GLY A 114 41.07 -5.38 10.84
N ILE A 115 41.71 -4.38 10.27
CA ILE A 115 42.64 -4.53 9.16
C ILE A 115 44.06 -4.24 9.62
N ARG A 116 45.03 -4.92 9.01
CA ARG A 116 46.46 -4.73 9.26
C ARG A 116 47.26 -4.74 7.97
N GLU A 117 48.40 -4.06 7.97
CA GLU A 117 49.44 -4.26 6.96
C GLU A 117 49.81 -5.75 6.83
N GLY A 118 49.72 -6.29 5.62
CA GLY A 118 50.04 -7.68 5.31
C GLY A 118 51.50 -7.92 4.96
N THR A 119 51.83 -9.19 4.74
CA THR A 119 53.14 -9.63 4.22
C THR A 119 52.89 -10.57 3.05
N PRO A 120 53.20 -10.17 1.79
CA PRO A 120 53.90 -8.95 1.40
C PRO A 120 53.04 -7.69 1.61
N ALA A 121 53.69 -6.52 1.74
CA ALA A 121 53.07 -5.22 2.03
C ALA A 121 52.11 -4.67 0.95
N THR A 122 51.72 -5.51 -0.01
CA THR A 122 50.69 -5.25 -1.02
C THR A 122 49.37 -5.96 -0.69
N HIS A 123 49.24 -6.43 0.55
CA HIS A 123 48.06 -7.13 1.05
C HIS A 123 47.60 -6.48 2.34
N THR A 124 46.30 -6.52 2.53
CA THR A 124 45.61 -6.19 3.76
C THR A 124 45.28 -7.49 4.46
N ASN A 125 45.66 -7.55 5.73
CA ASN A 125 45.39 -8.64 6.63
C ASN A 125 44.08 -8.36 7.37
N PHE A 126 43.06 -9.18 7.16
CA PHE A 126 41.84 -9.20 7.96
C PHE A 126 42.08 -10.00 9.23
N GLN A 127 42.11 -9.30 10.36
CA GLN A 127 42.46 -9.91 11.63
C GLN A 127 41.23 -10.06 12.51
N ALA A 128 41.10 -11.21 13.15
CA ALA A 128 40.24 -11.37 14.31
C ALA A 128 41.00 -11.98 15.49
N TYR A 129 40.70 -11.43 16.66
CA TYR A 129 41.25 -11.83 17.94
C TYR A 129 40.11 -12.13 18.91
N THR A 130 40.37 -13.04 19.85
CA THR A 130 39.42 -13.37 20.90
C THR A 130 40.17 -13.52 22.22
N ASP A 131 39.87 -12.65 23.18
CA ASP A 131 40.41 -12.68 24.54
C ASP A 131 39.80 -13.83 25.35
N LEU A 132 40.64 -14.74 25.84
CA LEU A 132 40.20 -15.82 26.71
C LEU A 132 40.60 -15.55 28.16
N ALA A 133 39.75 -15.96 29.10
CA ALA A 133 40.01 -15.79 30.54
C ALA A 133 41.29 -16.50 31.02
N THR A 134 41.85 -17.41 30.23
CA THR A 134 43.12 -18.11 30.48
C THR A 134 44.36 -17.31 30.08
N GLY A 135 44.20 -16.18 29.37
CA GLY A 135 45.29 -15.36 28.82
C GLY A 135 45.96 -15.97 27.58
N THR A 136 45.37 -17.01 26.98
CA THR A 136 45.77 -17.50 25.66
C THR A 136 44.83 -16.94 24.61
N ASP A 137 45.33 -16.13 23.69
CA ASP A 137 44.48 -15.39 22.76
C ASP A 137 44.55 -15.99 21.36
N PRO A 138 43.60 -16.88 20.99
CA PRO A 138 43.55 -17.39 19.64
C PRO A 138 43.27 -16.21 18.69
N PHE A 139 43.95 -16.24 17.56
CA PHE A 139 43.76 -15.26 16.50
C PHE A 139 43.87 -15.92 15.15
N VAL A 140 43.31 -15.25 14.16
CA VAL A 140 43.41 -15.66 12.76
C VAL A 140 43.51 -14.44 11.87
N ASP A 141 44.22 -14.64 10.77
CA ASP A 141 44.54 -13.60 9.80
C ASP A 141 44.26 -14.16 8.41
N SER A 142 43.63 -13.35 7.55
CA SER A 142 43.40 -13.67 6.14
C SER A 142 43.95 -12.55 5.28
N GLN A 143 44.80 -12.90 4.31
CA GLN A 143 45.47 -11.92 3.46
C GLN A 143 44.67 -11.70 2.17
N VAL A 144 44.37 -10.45 1.87
CA VAL A 144 43.65 -10.04 0.67
C VAL A 144 44.44 -8.92 -0.02
N PRO A 145 44.61 -8.93 -1.36
CA PRO A 145 45.37 -7.88 -2.05
C PRO A 145 44.83 -6.46 -1.75
N ASP A 146 45.70 -5.48 -1.57
CA ASP A 146 45.28 -4.10 -1.21
C ASP A 146 44.40 -3.44 -2.28
N ALA A 147 44.68 -3.74 -3.56
CA ALA A 147 43.86 -3.24 -4.67
C ALA A 147 42.41 -3.76 -4.61
N SER A 148 42.17 -4.84 -3.86
CA SER A 148 40.84 -5.36 -3.60
C SER A 148 40.24 -4.91 -2.28
N THR A 149 40.91 -4.08 -1.48
CA THR A 149 40.42 -3.59 -0.17
C THR A 149 40.39 -2.06 -0.05
N ALA A 150 41.21 -1.34 -0.81
CA ALA A 150 41.30 0.10 -0.78
C ALA A 150 40.18 0.76 -1.60
N GLU A 151 39.54 1.77 -1.02
CA GLU A 151 38.48 2.57 -1.64
C GLU A 151 37.23 1.78 -2.11
N THR A 152 37.13 0.51 -1.72
CA THR A 152 35.99 -0.37 -1.98
C THR A 152 35.30 -0.75 -0.68
N TRP A 153 33.99 -0.99 -0.77
CA TRP A 153 33.20 -1.47 0.35
C TRP A 153 33.38 -2.97 0.53
N HIS A 154 33.66 -3.37 1.76
CA HIS A 154 33.72 -4.76 2.19
C HIS A 154 32.80 -4.99 3.37
N HIS A 155 32.37 -6.23 3.51
CA HIS A 155 31.55 -6.67 4.63
C HIS A 155 32.31 -7.70 5.45
N ILE A 156 32.43 -7.46 6.74
CA ILE A 156 32.96 -8.42 7.69
C ILE A 156 31.85 -8.84 8.65
N LEU A 157 31.78 -10.14 8.94
CA LEU A 157 30.83 -10.70 9.89
C LEU A 157 31.51 -11.80 10.69
N LEU A 158 31.37 -11.74 12.01
CA LEU A 158 31.78 -12.80 12.93
C LEU A 158 30.56 -13.47 13.53
N THR A 159 30.57 -14.79 13.61
CA THR A 159 29.61 -15.55 14.42
C THR A 159 30.35 -16.30 15.50
N PHE A 160 29.74 -16.48 16.66
CA PHE A 160 30.22 -17.37 17.71
C PHE A 160 29.14 -18.38 18.06
N THR A 161 29.54 -19.65 18.07
CA THR A 161 28.73 -20.75 18.58
C THR A 161 29.45 -21.35 19.79
N PRO A 162 28.91 -21.22 21.01
CA PRO A 162 29.47 -21.92 22.16
C PRO A 162 29.24 -23.43 22.02
N ALA A 163 30.17 -24.24 22.54
CA ALA A 163 29.93 -25.65 22.73
C ALA A 163 28.85 -25.89 23.80
N THR A 164 28.33 -27.11 23.87
CA THR A 164 27.43 -27.53 24.95
C THR A 164 28.08 -28.72 25.67
N PRO A 165 28.46 -28.59 26.97
CA PRO A 165 28.36 -27.40 27.84
C PRO A 165 29.18 -26.21 27.33
N ILE A 166 28.91 -24.99 27.84
CA ILE A 166 29.61 -23.75 27.46
C ILE A 166 31.01 -23.75 28.08
N ASP A 167 31.88 -24.64 27.61
CA ASP A 167 33.28 -24.72 27.99
C ASP A 167 34.23 -24.58 26.79
N ALA A 168 33.69 -24.37 25.59
CA ALA A 168 34.42 -24.17 24.34
C ALA A 168 33.56 -23.37 23.35
N GLY A 169 34.04 -23.19 22.12
CA GLY A 169 33.21 -22.63 21.05
C GLY A 169 33.94 -22.45 19.74
N THR A 170 33.24 -21.89 18.77
CA THR A 170 33.75 -21.68 17.41
C THR A 170 33.37 -20.30 16.95
N VAL A 171 34.37 -19.50 16.57
CA VAL A 171 34.17 -18.25 15.84
C VAL A 171 34.36 -18.52 14.35
N ILE A 172 33.40 -18.11 13.52
CA ILE A 172 33.55 -18.14 12.06
C ILE A 172 33.57 -16.70 11.55
N GLY A 173 34.59 -16.37 10.77
CA GLY A 173 34.70 -15.09 10.11
C GLY A 173 34.30 -15.18 8.65
N TYR A 174 33.49 -14.23 8.22
CA TYR A 174 33.07 -14.06 6.84
C TYR A 174 33.60 -12.72 6.32
N LEU A 175 34.13 -12.73 5.10
CA LEU A 175 34.45 -11.55 4.32
C LEU A 175 33.65 -11.61 3.03
N ASP A 176 32.89 -10.56 2.75
CA ASP A 176 32.05 -10.42 1.56
C ASP A 176 31.14 -11.65 1.33
N GLY A 177 30.52 -12.11 2.43
CA GLY A 177 29.60 -13.25 2.45
C GLY A 177 30.27 -14.63 2.39
N THR A 178 31.60 -14.69 2.23
CA THR A 178 32.36 -15.95 2.15
C THR A 178 33.06 -16.24 3.47
N ALA A 179 32.90 -17.46 4.02
CA ALA A 179 33.65 -17.88 5.20
C ALA A 179 35.15 -17.94 4.88
N ILE A 180 35.95 -17.14 5.59
CA ILE A 180 37.40 -17.02 5.36
C ILE A 180 38.23 -17.69 6.45
N TYR A 181 37.67 -17.94 7.63
CA TYR A 181 38.38 -18.67 8.69
C TYR A 181 37.44 -19.26 9.74
N THR A 182 38.02 -20.15 10.54
CA THR A 182 37.42 -20.72 11.75
C THR A 182 38.43 -20.63 12.88
N LEU A 183 38.01 -20.07 14.01
CA LEU A 183 38.78 -20.00 15.23
C LEU A 183 38.12 -20.91 16.28
N ASN A 184 38.88 -21.83 16.86
CA ASN A 184 38.38 -22.69 17.92
C ASN A 184 38.74 -22.10 19.27
N VAL A 185 37.74 -21.86 20.10
CA VAL A 185 37.90 -21.57 21.52
C VAL A 185 38.08 -22.92 22.22
N PRO A 186 39.23 -23.19 22.87
CA PRO A 186 39.51 -24.49 23.49
C PRO A 186 38.49 -24.89 24.54
N ALA A 187 38.43 -26.20 24.85
CA ALA A 187 37.62 -26.69 25.95
C ALA A 187 38.19 -26.28 27.33
N GLY A 188 37.31 -26.03 28.29
CA GLY A 188 37.63 -25.58 29.64
C GLY A 188 37.92 -24.09 29.79
N THR A 189 37.53 -23.24 28.85
CA THR A 189 37.74 -21.78 28.92
C THR A 189 36.51 -20.97 28.46
N THR A 190 36.50 -19.69 28.76
CA THR A 190 35.45 -18.72 28.42
C THR A 190 36.06 -17.47 27.79
N LEU A 191 35.25 -16.67 27.10
CA LEU A 191 35.66 -15.34 26.64
C LEU A 191 35.71 -14.39 27.84
N THR A 192 36.73 -13.53 27.88
CA THR A 192 36.86 -12.49 28.91
C THR A 192 35.69 -11.50 28.78
N PRO A 193 34.85 -11.31 29.83
CA PRO A 193 33.69 -10.43 29.74
C PRO A 193 34.04 -9.02 29.24
N ALA A 194 33.14 -8.45 28.44
CA ALA A 194 33.28 -7.12 27.86
C ALA A 194 32.19 -6.19 28.42
N ASN A 195 32.49 -4.89 28.53
CA ASN A 195 31.59 -3.89 29.12
C ASN A 195 31.10 -2.86 28.08
N GLY A 196 30.94 -3.30 26.83
CA GLY A 196 30.68 -2.43 25.68
C GLY A 196 31.64 -2.74 24.53
N PHE A 197 31.77 -1.80 23.61
CA PHE A 197 32.70 -1.89 22.48
C PHE A 197 32.95 -0.51 21.85
N HIS A 198 33.98 -0.44 21.02
CA HIS A 198 34.27 0.70 20.18
C HIS A 198 34.17 0.31 18.71
N ILE A 199 33.68 1.23 17.88
CA ILE A 199 33.73 1.15 16.42
C ILE A 199 34.76 2.17 15.93
N GLY A 200 35.80 1.70 15.24
CA GLY A 200 36.86 2.58 14.70
C GLY A 200 38.15 2.66 15.54
N THR A 201 38.22 1.98 16.69
CA THR A 201 39.44 1.90 17.52
C THR A 201 39.47 0.60 18.33
N TYR A 202 40.59 0.37 19.02
CA TYR A 202 40.77 -0.77 19.92
C TYR A 202 40.29 -0.44 21.35
N ARG A 203 40.19 -1.46 22.21
CA ARG A 203 39.57 -1.46 23.56
C ARG A 203 39.98 -0.37 24.55
N SER A 204 41.12 0.29 24.35
CA SER A 204 41.58 1.38 25.22
C SER A 204 41.34 2.76 24.62
N ALA A 205 40.80 2.82 23.40
CA ALA A 205 40.47 4.04 22.66
C ALA A 205 41.58 5.10 22.66
N ASN A 206 42.83 4.69 22.43
CA ASN A 206 43.98 5.60 22.40
C ASN A 206 45.01 5.32 21.29
N ASP A 207 44.74 4.38 20.39
CA ASP A 207 45.62 3.97 19.26
C ASP A 207 44.80 3.15 18.23
N ARG A 208 45.43 2.68 17.15
CA ARG A 208 44.87 1.73 16.16
C ARG A 208 43.57 2.19 15.50
N TRP A 209 43.53 3.47 15.22
CA TRP A 209 42.42 4.16 14.59
C TRP A 209 42.15 3.62 13.18
N PHE A 210 40.89 3.40 12.86
CA PHE A 210 40.47 3.12 11.49
C PHE A 210 40.36 4.42 10.69
N THR A 211 40.72 4.37 9.41
CA THR A 211 40.65 5.51 8.50
C THR A 211 39.73 5.18 7.34
N GLY A 212 38.55 5.79 7.30
CA GLY A 212 37.56 5.55 6.25
C GLY A 212 36.12 5.62 6.75
N SER A 213 35.22 4.95 6.01
CA SER A 213 33.80 4.86 6.37
C SER A 213 33.48 3.49 6.97
N ILE A 214 32.61 3.47 7.97
CA ILE A 214 31.96 2.27 8.51
C ILE A 214 30.46 2.48 8.42
N ASP A 215 29.74 1.44 7.99
CA ASP A 215 28.30 1.52 7.79
C ASP A 215 27.61 0.25 8.27
N GLU A 216 26.32 0.37 8.57
CA GLU A 216 25.39 -0.75 8.61
C GLU A 216 25.83 -1.85 9.61
N VAL A 217 26.29 -1.41 10.80
CA VAL A 217 26.86 -2.26 11.84
C VAL A 217 25.74 -2.95 12.59
N ALA A 218 25.81 -4.27 12.77
CA ALA A 218 24.72 -5.06 13.36
C ALA A 218 25.25 -6.06 14.39
N MET A 219 24.43 -6.35 15.40
CA MET A 219 24.75 -7.27 16.49
C MET A 219 23.53 -8.13 16.87
N TRP A 220 23.75 -9.43 17.02
CA TRP A 220 22.72 -10.41 17.38
C TRP A 220 23.13 -11.19 18.64
N ASN A 221 22.15 -11.55 19.49
CA ASN A 221 22.34 -12.51 20.60
C ASN A 221 22.06 -13.95 20.16
N ARG A 222 22.42 -14.26 18.91
CA ARG A 222 22.39 -15.60 18.35
C ARG A 222 23.51 -15.78 17.33
N THR A 223 23.87 -17.03 17.06
CA THR A 223 24.68 -17.39 15.90
C THR A 223 23.82 -17.29 14.64
N LEU A 224 24.27 -16.50 13.65
CA LEU A 224 23.72 -16.53 12.31
C LEU A 224 24.21 -17.80 11.58
N SER A 225 23.32 -18.44 10.84
CA SER A 225 23.68 -19.50 9.92
C SER A 225 24.48 -18.97 8.71
N ILE A 226 25.11 -19.85 7.95
CA ILE A 226 25.82 -19.48 6.71
C ILE A 226 24.87 -18.80 5.71
N ALA A 227 23.62 -19.25 5.62
CA ALA A 227 22.62 -18.66 4.73
C ALA A 227 22.26 -17.24 5.17
N GLU A 228 22.08 -17.01 6.47
CA GLU A 228 21.78 -15.68 7.02
C GLU A 228 22.99 -14.74 6.90
N ALA A 229 24.21 -15.22 7.15
CA ALA A 229 25.43 -14.42 6.95
C ALA A 229 25.59 -13.97 5.48
N SER A 230 25.26 -14.86 4.53
CA SER A 230 25.21 -14.53 3.10
C SER A 230 24.08 -13.55 2.79
N GLU A 231 22.91 -13.69 3.43
CA GLU A 231 21.78 -12.78 3.28
C GLU A 231 22.14 -11.36 3.74
N VAL A 232 22.75 -11.19 4.93
CA VAL A 232 23.21 -9.89 5.45
C VAL A 232 24.10 -9.17 4.43
N PHE A 233 25.09 -9.89 3.88
CA PHE A 233 25.95 -9.35 2.83
C PHE A 233 25.16 -8.99 1.56
N SER A 234 24.27 -9.87 1.10
CA SER A 234 23.53 -9.65 -0.15
C SER A 234 22.61 -8.42 -0.08
N ARG A 235 21.97 -8.17 1.07
CA ARG A 235 21.09 -7.02 1.31
C ARG A 235 21.88 -5.72 1.26
N GLY A 236 22.96 -5.62 2.03
CA GLY A 236 23.83 -4.45 2.00
C GLY A 236 24.43 -4.20 0.61
N ASN A 237 24.74 -5.25 -0.15
CA ASN A 237 25.21 -5.10 -1.52
C ASN A 237 24.15 -4.58 -2.50
N GLN A 238 22.87 -4.83 -2.22
CA GLN A 238 21.72 -4.30 -2.95
C GLN A 238 21.29 -2.90 -2.47
N GLY A 239 21.99 -2.33 -1.48
CA GLY A 239 21.60 -1.05 -0.87
C GLY A 239 20.38 -1.18 0.06
N GLU A 240 20.14 -2.38 0.60
CA GLU A 240 19.01 -2.67 1.47
C GLU A 240 19.45 -2.79 2.93
N SER A 241 18.72 -2.08 3.81
CA SER A 241 18.95 -2.14 5.26
C SER A 241 18.31 -3.39 5.89
N LEU A 242 18.95 -3.94 6.94
CA LEU A 242 18.46 -5.10 7.70
C LEU A 242 17.14 -4.79 8.41
N VAL A 243 17.02 -3.57 8.96
CA VAL A 243 15.80 -3.06 9.56
C VAL A 243 15.19 -2.04 8.61
N THR A 244 14.22 -2.46 7.82
CA THR A 244 13.44 -1.51 7.03
C THR A 244 12.31 -0.95 7.90
N THR A 245 12.35 0.35 8.22
CA THR A 245 11.14 1.04 8.69
C THR A 245 10.15 1.05 7.53
N LYS A 246 9.15 0.18 7.57
CA LYS A 246 8.13 0.16 6.55
C LYS A 246 7.07 1.23 6.86
N LEU A 247 6.63 1.93 5.83
CA LEU A 247 5.64 3.00 5.94
C LEU A 247 4.28 2.45 5.53
N ASN A 248 3.31 2.55 6.45
CA ASN A 248 1.94 2.15 6.18
C ASN A 248 1.16 3.29 5.52
N ILE A 249 0.61 3.04 4.34
CA ILE A 249 -0.34 3.93 3.66
C ILE A 249 -1.73 3.30 3.81
N ALA A 250 -2.59 3.96 4.59
CA ALA A 250 -3.94 3.53 4.90
C ALA A 250 -4.98 4.45 4.23
N LEU A 251 -5.62 3.94 3.20
CA LEU A 251 -6.63 4.61 2.39
C LEU A 251 -7.99 3.95 2.60
N SER A 252 -9.05 4.75 2.53
CA SER A 252 -10.41 4.23 2.48
C SER A 252 -11.29 5.04 1.55
N ALA A 253 -12.37 4.43 1.06
CA ALA A 253 -13.39 5.08 0.26
C ALA A 253 -14.60 5.40 1.16
N ASN A 254 -15.17 6.59 0.99
CA ASN A 254 -16.35 7.02 1.73
C ASN A 254 -17.36 7.75 0.82
N PRO A 255 -18.57 7.21 0.64
CA PRO A 255 -19.01 5.86 1.03
C PRO A 255 -18.30 4.79 0.19
N ALA A 256 -18.01 3.64 0.81
CA ALA A 256 -17.34 2.52 0.12
C ALA A 256 -18.19 1.87 -0.98
N THR A 257 -19.50 2.15 -1.03
CA THR A 257 -20.41 1.71 -2.09
C THR A 257 -20.34 2.59 -3.34
N GLN A 258 -19.78 3.79 -3.24
CA GLN A 258 -19.79 4.80 -4.31
C GLN A 258 -18.45 4.91 -5.06
N GLY A 259 -17.40 4.24 -4.56
CA GLY A 259 -16.11 4.21 -5.21
C GLY A 259 -15.11 3.32 -4.49
N SER A 260 -13.90 3.26 -5.02
CA SER A 260 -12.79 2.46 -4.49
C SER A 260 -11.49 3.24 -4.51
N VAL A 261 -10.49 2.75 -3.76
CA VAL A 261 -9.15 3.33 -3.70
C VAL A 261 -8.07 2.27 -3.93
N THR A 262 -6.97 2.64 -4.58
CA THR A 262 -5.76 1.83 -4.73
C THR A 262 -4.54 2.55 -4.15
N GLY A 263 -3.49 1.80 -3.82
CA GLY A 263 -2.28 2.34 -3.15
C GLY A 263 -2.23 2.11 -1.63
N ASN A 264 -3.18 1.35 -1.09
CA ASN A 264 -3.12 0.80 0.26
C ASN A 264 -1.97 -0.20 0.40
N GLY A 265 -1.17 -0.09 1.46
CA GLY A 265 -0.13 -1.08 1.73
C GLY A 265 1.01 -0.59 2.60
N VAL A 266 2.02 -1.43 2.68
CA VAL A 266 3.22 -1.24 3.49
C VAL A 266 4.42 -1.14 2.54
N TYR A 267 5.11 0.00 2.55
CA TYR A 267 6.09 0.38 1.54
C TYR A 267 7.48 0.69 2.14
N ASN A 268 8.51 0.63 1.31
CA ASN A 268 9.84 1.11 1.70
C ASN A 268 9.88 2.65 1.68
N PRO A 269 10.68 3.29 2.56
CA PRO A 269 10.97 4.71 2.44
C PRO A 269 11.52 5.06 1.04
N GLY A 270 11.05 6.16 0.46
CA GLY A 270 11.39 6.61 -0.89
C GLY A 270 10.68 5.88 -2.04
N GLN A 271 9.90 4.82 -1.77
CA GLN A 271 9.19 4.10 -2.82
C GLN A 271 8.07 4.95 -3.44
N GLU A 272 7.97 4.97 -4.77
CA GLU A 272 6.86 5.61 -5.48
C GLU A 272 5.62 4.70 -5.49
N VAL A 273 4.49 5.24 -5.02
CA VAL A 273 3.21 4.53 -4.89
C VAL A 273 2.15 5.25 -5.71
N PRO A 274 1.59 4.60 -6.75
CA PRO A 274 0.45 5.16 -7.46
C PRO A 274 -0.81 5.09 -6.58
N ILE A 275 -1.41 6.25 -6.33
CA ILE A 275 -2.64 6.41 -5.55
C ILE A 275 -3.76 6.78 -6.52
N THR A 276 -4.87 6.05 -6.48
CA THR A 276 -6.05 6.34 -7.31
C THR A 276 -7.33 6.18 -6.51
N ALA A 277 -8.24 7.14 -6.66
CA ALA A 277 -9.65 7.03 -6.31
C ALA A 277 -10.47 6.81 -7.59
N THR A 278 -11.26 5.74 -7.62
CA THR A 278 -12.08 5.35 -8.77
C THR A 278 -13.55 5.38 -8.36
N PRO A 279 -14.35 6.35 -8.84
CA PRO A 279 -15.79 6.36 -8.63
C PRO A 279 -16.47 5.16 -9.32
N ASN A 280 -17.53 4.64 -8.71
CA ASN A 280 -18.42 3.68 -9.36
C ASN A 280 -19.33 4.39 -10.38
N PRO A 281 -19.93 3.68 -11.35
CA PRO A 281 -20.90 4.27 -12.28
C PRO A 281 -22.02 5.02 -11.55
N GLY A 282 -22.37 6.22 -12.04
CA GLY A 282 -23.34 7.13 -11.41
C GLY A 282 -22.76 8.02 -10.30
N TYR A 283 -21.48 7.88 -9.96
CA TYR A 283 -20.83 8.65 -8.91
C TYR A 283 -19.60 9.41 -9.42
N ILE A 284 -19.22 10.46 -8.69
CA ILE A 284 -18.04 11.28 -8.93
C ILE A 284 -17.12 11.29 -7.71
N PHE A 285 -15.83 11.50 -7.97
CA PHE A 285 -14.85 11.80 -6.92
C PHE A 285 -15.00 13.26 -6.51
N LEU A 286 -15.13 13.51 -5.20
CA LEU A 286 -15.29 14.85 -4.66
C LEU A 286 -13.96 15.41 -4.18
N SER A 287 -13.29 14.70 -3.26
CA SER A 287 -12.01 15.12 -2.69
C SER A 287 -11.35 14.02 -1.85
N TRP A 288 -10.04 14.17 -1.63
CA TRP A 288 -9.32 13.49 -0.57
C TRP A 288 -9.40 14.30 0.73
N SER A 289 -9.39 13.59 1.86
CA SER A 289 -9.16 14.16 3.20
C SER A 289 -7.97 13.46 3.89
N GLY A 290 -7.52 14.01 5.02
CA GLY A 290 -6.34 13.51 5.73
C GLY A 290 -5.05 13.98 5.03
N ASP A 291 -4.05 13.11 4.98
CA ASP A 291 -2.70 13.45 4.48
C ASP A 291 -2.68 13.80 2.99
N PHE A 292 -3.71 13.42 2.22
CA PHE A 292 -3.82 13.67 0.79
C PHE A 292 -4.82 14.78 0.42
N THR A 293 -5.19 15.63 1.37
CA THR A 293 -6.10 16.76 1.10
C THR A 293 -5.60 17.63 -0.06
N GLY A 294 -6.49 17.90 -1.03
CA GLY A 294 -6.20 18.73 -2.21
C GLY A 294 -5.50 18.00 -3.37
N GLN A 295 -5.18 16.71 -3.22
CA GLN A 295 -4.66 15.91 -4.33
C GLN A 295 -5.74 15.60 -5.38
N PRO A 296 -5.37 15.37 -6.65
CA PRO A 296 -6.31 14.96 -7.68
C PRO A 296 -6.78 13.50 -7.48
N THR A 297 -7.72 13.06 -8.32
CA THR A 297 -8.27 11.69 -8.27
C THR A 297 -7.22 10.59 -8.49
N SER A 298 -6.08 10.91 -9.13
CA SER A 298 -4.94 10.01 -9.30
C SER A 298 -3.63 10.78 -9.29
N PHE A 299 -2.65 10.29 -8.52
CA PHE A 299 -1.33 10.88 -8.35
C PHE A 299 -0.31 9.84 -7.87
N THR A 300 0.97 10.18 -7.87
CA THR A 300 2.04 9.34 -7.29
C THR A 300 2.49 9.92 -5.97
N TYR A 301 2.54 9.10 -4.92
CA TYR A 301 3.08 9.46 -3.61
C TYR A 301 4.45 8.80 -3.40
N THR A 302 5.45 9.58 -3.02
CA THR A 302 6.73 9.04 -2.55
C THR A 302 6.60 8.73 -1.06
N ALA A 303 6.68 7.46 -0.68
CA ALA A 303 6.53 7.00 0.69
C ALA A 303 7.69 7.49 1.57
N ASN A 304 7.59 8.69 2.12
CA ASN A 304 8.59 9.26 3.03
C ASN A 304 8.11 9.28 4.49
N ALA A 305 6.80 9.10 4.70
CA ALA A 305 6.18 8.86 6.00
C ALA A 305 4.98 7.90 5.83
N GLY A 306 4.46 7.36 6.93
CA GLY A 306 3.15 6.72 6.92
C GLY A 306 2.07 7.76 6.61
N ALA A 307 1.00 7.34 5.93
CA ALA A 307 -0.07 8.24 5.50
C ALA A 307 -1.44 7.62 5.75
N THR A 308 -2.42 8.44 6.13
CA THR A 308 -3.83 8.06 6.27
C THR A 308 -4.70 9.06 5.52
N ALA A 309 -5.52 8.57 4.58
CA ALA A 309 -6.41 9.41 3.79
C ALA A 309 -7.73 8.72 3.46
N VAL A 310 -8.76 9.53 3.16
CA VAL A 310 -10.08 9.04 2.75
C VAL A 310 -10.48 9.73 1.45
N ALA A 311 -10.82 8.95 0.42
CA ALA A 311 -11.43 9.45 -0.80
C ALA A 311 -12.94 9.58 -0.59
N SER A 312 -13.48 10.78 -0.80
CA SER A 312 -14.91 11.06 -0.71
C SER A 312 -15.55 11.01 -2.09
N PHE A 313 -16.68 10.32 -2.19
CA PHE A 313 -17.47 10.19 -3.42
C PHE A 313 -18.88 10.75 -3.20
N GLY A 314 -19.56 11.08 -4.28
CA GLY A 314 -20.94 11.56 -4.28
C GLY A 314 -21.65 11.24 -5.59
N GLU A 315 -22.96 11.40 -5.61
CA GLU A 315 -23.81 11.19 -6.79
C GLU A 315 -23.44 12.17 -7.91
N ASP A 316 -23.47 11.70 -9.16
CA ASP A 316 -23.36 12.57 -10.34
C ASP A 316 -24.73 13.22 -10.64
N THR A 317 -24.93 14.43 -10.13
CA THR A 317 -26.18 15.18 -10.32
C THR A 317 -26.22 15.98 -11.62
N SER A 318 -25.28 15.76 -12.53
CA SER A 318 -25.29 16.37 -13.86
C SER A 318 -26.35 15.68 -14.72
N ASP A 319 -26.96 16.39 -15.66
CA ASP A 319 -27.91 15.86 -16.64
C ASP A 319 -27.28 16.07 -18.02
N SER A 320 -26.76 15.00 -18.62
CA SER A 320 -25.87 15.12 -19.78
C SER A 320 -26.61 15.20 -21.12
N ASP A 321 -27.83 14.68 -21.22
CA ASP A 321 -28.67 14.77 -22.40
C ASP A 321 -29.87 15.72 -22.28
N GLY A 322 -30.13 16.25 -21.08
CA GLY A 322 -31.05 17.36 -20.82
C GLY A 322 -32.52 16.93 -20.76
N ASP A 323 -32.79 15.66 -20.49
CA ASP A 323 -34.15 15.10 -20.50
C ASP A 323 -34.88 15.22 -19.16
N GLY A 324 -34.16 15.67 -18.11
CA GLY A 324 -34.68 15.90 -16.77
C GLY A 324 -34.34 14.81 -15.76
N LEU A 325 -33.52 13.81 -16.10
CA LEU A 325 -32.88 12.90 -15.15
C LEU A 325 -31.40 13.24 -14.99
N SER A 326 -30.88 13.09 -13.77
CA SER A 326 -29.43 13.15 -13.57
C SER A 326 -28.76 11.84 -13.98
N ASN A 327 -27.48 11.93 -14.37
CA ASN A 327 -26.61 10.80 -14.68
C ASN A 327 -26.67 9.70 -13.58
N TYR A 328 -26.75 10.10 -12.30
CA TYR A 328 -26.94 9.17 -11.19
C TYR A 328 -28.29 8.44 -11.27
N GLU A 329 -29.39 9.18 -11.43
CA GLU A 329 -30.73 8.60 -11.53
C GLU A 329 -30.82 7.65 -12.73
N GLU A 330 -30.25 8.03 -13.86
CA GLU A 330 -30.22 7.22 -15.06
C GLU A 330 -29.43 5.93 -14.88
N ILE A 331 -28.18 6.02 -14.43
CA ILE A 331 -27.30 4.85 -14.30
C ILE A 331 -27.74 3.92 -13.16
N VAL A 332 -28.20 4.48 -12.03
CA VAL A 332 -28.38 3.74 -10.77
C VAL A 332 -29.84 3.40 -10.48
N ILE A 333 -30.79 4.26 -10.88
CA ILE A 333 -32.22 4.09 -10.56
C ILE A 333 -32.99 3.55 -11.77
N HIS A 334 -32.88 4.20 -12.92
CA HIS A 334 -33.69 3.90 -14.12
C HIS A 334 -33.02 2.91 -15.08
N LEU A 335 -31.71 2.71 -14.96
CA LEU A 335 -30.88 1.87 -15.82
C LEU A 335 -30.93 2.30 -17.30
N THR A 336 -31.01 3.62 -17.53
CA THR A 336 -31.00 4.27 -18.85
C THR A 336 -29.59 4.69 -19.26
N ASN A 337 -29.45 5.17 -20.49
CA ASN A 337 -28.17 5.69 -20.99
C ASN A 337 -28.11 7.21 -20.82
N PRO A 338 -27.21 7.75 -19.97
CA PRO A 338 -27.16 9.17 -19.65
C PRO A 338 -26.73 10.12 -20.77
N ASN A 339 -26.55 9.61 -21.98
CA ASN A 339 -26.23 10.44 -23.15
C ASN A 339 -27.26 10.22 -24.26
N ASN A 340 -28.41 9.66 -23.92
CA ASN A 340 -29.48 9.35 -24.85
C ASN A 340 -30.83 9.65 -24.17
N PRO A 341 -31.49 10.76 -24.54
CA PRO A 341 -32.68 11.22 -23.83
C PRO A 341 -33.91 10.32 -24.02
N ASP A 342 -33.80 9.24 -24.79
CA ASP A 342 -34.86 8.26 -25.11
C ASP A 342 -34.17 6.89 -25.30
N THR A 343 -33.95 6.17 -24.19
CA THR A 343 -33.12 4.96 -24.14
C THR A 343 -33.72 3.82 -24.95
N ASP A 344 -35.04 3.67 -24.95
CA ASP A 344 -35.70 2.58 -25.66
C ASP A 344 -36.20 2.94 -27.07
N GLY A 345 -36.11 4.22 -27.44
CA GLY A 345 -36.28 4.74 -28.79
C GLY A 345 -37.74 4.85 -29.24
N ASP A 346 -38.67 5.01 -28.32
CA ASP A 346 -40.11 4.99 -28.59
C ASP A 346 -40.72 6.39 -28.88
N ARG A 347 -39.91 7.44 -28.72
CA ARG A 347 -40.21 8.88 -28.84
C ARG A 347 -40.78 9.56 -27.59
N ILE A 348 -40.67 8.93 -26.42
CA ILE A 348 -40.93 9.54 -25.11
C ILE A 348 -39.59 9.65 -24.38
N PRO A 349 -39.18 10.85 -23.93
CA PRO A 349 -37.92 10.96 -23.21
C PRO A 349 -37.90 10.22 -21.87
N ASP A 350 -36.76 9.66 -21.46
CA ASP A 350 -36.62 8.85 -20.24
C ASP A 350 -37.10 9.63 -19.00
N GLY A 351 -36.72 10.91 -18.90
CA GLY A 351 -37.16 11.80 -17.84
C GLY A 351 -38.65 12.15 -17.86
N ALA A 352 -39.29 12.16 -19.04
CA ALA A 352 -40.73 12.30 -19.14
C ALA A 352 -41.44 11.01 -18.67
N GLU A 353 -40.87 9.85 -18.99
CA GLU A 353 -41.37 8.56 -18.54
C GLU A 353 -41.35 8.41 -17.02
N ALA A 354 -40.21 8.74 -16.41
CA ALA A 354 -40.02 8.66 -14.97
C ALA A 354 -40.90 9.67 -14.20
N ASN A 355 -40.99 10.92 -14.67
CA ASN A 355 -41.54 12.02 -13.87
C ASN A 355 -43.00 12.38 -14.22
N ILE A 356 -43.47 12.08 -15.43
CA ILE A 356 -44.76 12.59 -15.94
C ILE A 356 -45.73 11.44 -16.23
N THR A 357 -45.34 10.48 -17.08
CA THR A 357 -46.22 9.39 -17.49
C THR A 357 -46.17 8.20 -16.55
N PHE A 358 -45.17 8.14 -15.66
CA PHE A 358 -44.92 7.03 -14.76
C PHE A 358 -44.87 5.69 -15.50
N THR A 359 -44.28 5.72 -16.70
CA THR A 359 -43.94 4.55 -17.53
C THR A 359 -42.47 4.19 -17.30
N SER A 360 -41.96 3.19 -18.02
CA SER A 360 -40.65 2.62 -17.75
C SER A 360 -39.68 3.07 -18.83
N PRO A 361 -38.65 3.89 -18.50
CA PRO A 361 -37.65 4.43 -19.44
C PRO A 361 -36.84 3.43 -20.30
N THR A 362 -37.06 2.14 -20.09
CA THR A 362 -36.34 1.04 -20.73
C THR A 362 -37.27 0.06 -21.44
N ALA A 363 -38.58 0.37 -21.48
CA ALA A 363 -39.60 -0.54 -21.96
C ALA A 363 -40.57 0.17 -22.91
N SER A 364 -40.25 0.08 -24.20
CA SER A 364 -40.92 0.80 -25.28
C SER A 364 -42.45 0.79 -25.20
N ASP A 365 -43.02 1.99 -25.24
CA ASP A 365 -44.42 2.33 -25.39
C ASP A 365 -44.73 2.84 -26.83
N ALA A 366 -43.91 2.47 -27.83
CA ALA A 366 -44.08 2.90 -29.23
C ALA A 366 -45.48 2.60 -29.81
N ALA A 367 -46.15 1.56 -29.31
CA ALA A 367 -47.54 1.24 -29.66
C ALA A 367 -48.53 2.31 -29.16
N LEU A 368 -48.32 2.85 -27.95
CA LEU A 368 -49.08 3.96 -27.39
C LEU A 368 -48.82 5.23 -28.19
N VAL A 369 -47.56 5.53 -28.49
CA VAL A 369 -47.21 6.70 -29.31
C VAL A 369 -47.86 6.60 -30.69
N SER A 370 -47.79 5.43 -31.33
CA SER A 370 -48.45 5.16 -32.62
C SER A 370 -49.97 5.31 -32.55
N PHE A 371 -50.59 4.85 -31.45
CA PHE A 371 -52.02 5.00 -31.22
C PHE A 371 -52.41 6.48 -31.08
N VAL A 372 -51.66 7.26 -30.28
CA VAL A 372 -51.85 8.71 -30.12
C VAL A 372 -51.67 9.42 -31.45
N ASP A 373 -50.61 9.13 -32.20
CA ASP A 373 -50.37 9.76 -33.50
C ASP A 373 -51.53 9.52 -34.47
N GLN A 374 -51.93 8.25 -34.64
CA GLN A 374 -52.94 7.84 -35.62
C GLN A 374 -54.36 8.26 -35.26
N ASN A 375 -54.67 8.36 -33.97
CA ASN A 375 -56.05 8.57 -33.51
C ASN A 375 -56.26 9.96 -32.88
N LEU A 376 -55.20 10.65 -32.45
CA LEU A 376 -55.31 11.97 -31.81
C LEU A 376 -54.58 13.09 -32.57
N CYS A 377 -53.54 12.79 -33.35
CA CYS A 377 -52.71 13.82 -33.98
C CYS A 377 -52.92 14.00 -35.50
N THR A 378 -53.42 13.01 -36.23
CA THR A 378 -53.61 13.13 -37.69
C THR A 378 -54.94 13.77 -38.06
N ASN A 379 -54.98 15.11 -38.04
CA ASN A 379 -55.63 16.06 -38.98
C ASN A 379 -56.03 17.37 -38.25
N GLU A 380 -55.47 18.50 -38.69
CA GLU A 380 -55.85 19.92 -38.44
C GLU A 380 -56.33 20.39 -37.04
N HIS A 381 -56.26 19.60 -35.98
CA HIS A 381 -56.87 19.94 -34.67
C HIS A 381 -55.88 19.97 -33.50
N ALA A 382 -54.63 20.36 -33.76
CA ALA A 382 -53.69 20.76 -32.72
C ALA A 382 -54.07 22.15 -32.15
N GLY A 383 -55.20 22.21 -31.44
CA GLY A 383 -55.73 23.44 -30.87
C GLY A 383 -56.69 23.17 -29.72
N ALA A 384 -56.20 23.36 -28.50
CA ALA A 384 -56.94 23.43 -27.24
C ALA A 384 -57.65 22.13 -26.79
N ILE A 385 -56.87 21.17 -26.29
CA ILE A 385 -57.32 20.35 -25.18
C ILE A 385 -57.18 21.20 -23.91
N ALA A 386 -58.28 21.84 -23.50
CA ALA A 386 -58.46 22.28 -22.11
C ALA A 386 -59.16 21.16 -21.32
N LEU A 387 -58.54 19.99 -21.29
CA LEU A 387 -58.70 19.04 -20.19
C LEU A 387 -57.67 19.45 -19.15
N ASN A 388 -58.01 19.44 -17.85
CA ASN A 388 -56.92 19.34 -16.86
C ASN A 388 -56.08 18.12 -17.28
N ALA A 389 -54.77 18.32 -17.40
CA ALA A 389 -53.86 17.47 -18.16
C ALA A 389 -54.22 15.97 -18.06
N PRO A 390 -54.47 15.26 -19.18
CA PRO A 390 -54.77 13.84 -19.14
C PRO A 390 -53.62 13.12 -18.42
N ARG A 391 -53.96 12.25 -17.46
CA ARG A 391 -52.99 11.46 -16.71
C ARG A 391 -52.96 10.06 -17.32
N ILE A 392 -51.77 9.55 -17.62
CA ILE A 392 -51.57 8.17 -18.05
C ILE A 392 -50.93 7.45 -16.87
N GLU A 393 -51.36 6.23 -16.56
CA GLU A 393 -50.65 5.39 -15.58
C GLU A 393 -50.57 3.95 -16.08
N ARG A 394 -49.46 3.27 -15.78
CA ARG A 394 -49.32 1.82 -15.94
C ARG A 394 -49.51 1.13 -14.59
N ASN A 395 -50.38 0.14 -14.53
CA ASN A 395 -50.52 -0.69 -13.33
C ASN A 395 -49.26 -1.57 -13.14
N PRO A 396 -48.52 -1.43 -12.03
CA PRO A 396 -47.24 -2.12 -11.85
C PRO A 396 -47.35 -3.64 -11.64
N ALA A 397 -48.52 -4.16 -11.28
CA ALA A 397 -48.74 -5.60 -11.10
C ALA A 397 -49.24 -6.30 -12.37
N SER A 398 -50.02 -5.60 -13.21
CA SER A 398 -50.63 -6.18 -14.40
C SER A 398 -50.05 -5.70 -15.73
N GLY A 399 -49.24 -4.64 -15.73
CA GLY A 399 -48.70 -4.01 -16.94
C GLY A 399 -49.74 -3.24 -17.77
N VAL A 400 -50.98 -3.15 -17.31
CA VAL A 400 -52.07 -2.47 -18.04
C VAL A 400 -51.89 -0.96 -17.96
N VAL A 401 -51.77 -0.31 -19.13
CA VAL A 401 -51.76 1.15 -19.26
C VAL A 401 -53.18 1.69 -19.32
N SER A 402 -53.48 2.66 -18.45
CA SER A 402 -54.79 3.29 -18.32
C SER A 402 -54.69 4.78 -18.62
N LEU A 403 -55.59 5.27 -19.47
CA LEU A 403 -55.77 6.70 -19.71
C LEU A 403 -56.84 7.23 -18.76
N PHE A 404 -56.49 8.25 -17.98
CA PHE A 404 -57.41 8.94 -17.09
C PHE A 404 -57.81 10.27 -17.72
N LEU A 405 -59.12 10.44 -17.91
CA LEU A 405 -59.71 11.64 -18.49
C LEU A 405 -60.48 12.42 -17.41
N GLY A 406 -60.21 13.72 -17.30
CA GLY A 406 -60.94 14.62 -16.40
C GLY A 406 -62.25 15.06 -17.05
N LEU A 407 -63.39 14.74 -16.45
CA LEU A 407 -64.70 15.08 -16.99
C LEU A 407 -65.04 16.55 -16.68
N SER A 408 -65.14 17.41 -17.71
CA SER A 408 -65.78 18.72 -17.56
C SER A 408 -67.29 18.60 -17.78
N GLY A 409 -68.11 19.16 -16.88
CA GLY A 409 -69.56 19.30 -17.06
C GLY A 409 -70.47 18.19 -16.47
N SER A 410 -69.92 17.15 -15.84
CA SER A 410 -70.71 16.15 -15.08
C SER A 410 -70.88 16.57 -13.60
N PRO A 411 -72.03 16.31 -12.94
CA PRO A 411 -72.23 16.61 -11.52
C PRO A 411 -71.32 15.81 -10.56
N ASP A 412 -70.68 14.73 -11.03
CA ASP A 412 -69.73 13.92 -10.25
C ASP A 412 -68.29 14.47 -10.33
N GLN A 413 -68.11 15.74 -10.00
CA GLN A 413 -66.81 16.40 -10.06
C GLN A 413 -65.88 15.94 -8.94
N GLY A 414 -64.94 15.06 -9.27
CA GLY A 414 -63.76 14.81 -8.43
C GLY A 414 -63.05 13.48 -8.66
N ALA A 415 -63.69 12.50 -9.30
CA ALA A 415 -63.12 11.16 -9.44
C ALA A 415 -62.56 10.93 -10.85
N TRP A 416 -61.24 10.87 -10.98
CA TRP A 416 -60.58 10.30 -12.16
C TRP A 416 -60.99 8.82 -12.30
N GLN A 417 -61.50 8.43 -13.47
CA GLN A 417 -61.87 7.04 -13.74
C GLN A 417 -60.78 6.40 -14.62
N PRO A 418 -60.19 5.25 -14.20
CA PRO A 418 -59.26 4.51 -15.04
C PRO A 418 -60.03 3.92 -16.23
N VAL A 419 -59.57 4.20 -17.45
CA VAL A 419 -60.08 3.54 -18.65
C VAL A 419 -59.04 2.54 -19.12
N ASN A 420 -59.35 1.25 -18.99
CA ASN A 420 -58.58 0.19 -19.62
C ASN A 420 -58.94 0.14 -21.11
N LEU A 421 -58.07 0.69 -21.96
CA LEU A 421 -58.28 0.76 -23.40
C LEU A 421 -58.24 -0.62 -24.09
N ASN A 422 -57.68 -1.64 -23.42
CA ASN A 422 -57.69 -3.03 -23.89
C ASN A 422 -58.96 -3.79 -23.45
N SER A 423 -59.84 -3.16 -22.69
CA SER A 423 -61.11 -3.77 -22.32
C SER A 423 -61.99 -3.92 -23.56
N PRO A 424 -62.51 -5.13 -23.87
CA PRO A 424 -63.42 -5.33 -25.00
C PRO A 424 -64.75 -4.55 -24.83
N SER A 425 -64.98 -3.97 -23.65
CA SER A 425 -66.16 -3.17 -23.33
C SER A 425 -65.99 -1.68 -23.63
N VAL A 426 -64.78 -1.21 -23.95
CA VAL A 426 -64.52 0.18 -24.36
C VAL A 426 -64.56 0.23 -25.89
N THR A 427 -65.42 1.08 -26.44
CA THR A 427 -65.52 1.27 -27.90
C THR A 427 -65.19 2.70 -28.26
N ILE A 428 -64.26 2.86 -29.21
CA ILE A 428 -63.85 4.15 -29.77
C ILE A 428 -64.32 4.17 -31.22
N THR A 429 -65.21 5.10 -31.55
CA THR A 429 -65.79 5.21 -32.89
C THR A 429 -65.40 6.56 -33.48
N PRO A 430 -64.73 6.60 -34.65
CA PRO A 430 -64.49 7.85 -35.35
C PRO A 430 -65.83 8.47 -35.80
N VAL A 431 -66.01 9.77 -35.58
CA VAL A 431 -67.17 10.54 -36.05
C VAL A 431 -66.72 11.75 -36.87
N THR A 432 -67.66 12.43 -37.52
CA THR A 432 -67.38 13.46 -38.54
C THR A 432 -66.54 14.62 -38.02
N ASP A 433 -66.65 14.96 -36.73
CA ASP A 433 -65.96 16.09 -36.09
C ASP A 433 -65.21 15.68 -34.80
N GLY A 434 -64.82 14.41 -34.67
CA GLY A 434 -64.11 13.93 -33.48
C GLY A 434 -64.20 12.42 -33.26
N TRP A 435 -64.18 12.02 -31.99
CA TRP A 435 -64.24 10.62 -31.57
C TRP A 435 -65.29 10.44 -30.49
N ASP A 436 -66.12 9.42 -30.66
CA ASP A 436 -67.01 8.94 -29.61
C ASP A 436 -66.29 7.85 -28.81
N ILE A 437 -65.98 8.15 -27.55
CA ILE A 437 -65.44 7.18 -26.60
C ILE A 437 -66.59 6.74 -25.69
N THR A 438 -66.95 5.46 -25.78
CA THR A 438 -67.96 4.86 -24.90
C THR A 438 -67.27 4.03 -23.83
N ILE A 439 -67.50 4.41 -22.57
CA ILE A 439 -66.97 3.72 -21.40
C ILE A 439 -68.18 3.12 -20.66
N PRO A 440 -68.17 1.83 -20.31
CA PRO A 440 -69.22 1.26 -19.46
C PRO A 440 -69.14 1.87 -18.07
N ALA A 441 -70.21 2.54 -17.62
CA ALA A 441 -70.28 3.05 -16.26
C ALA A 441 -70.56 1.90 -15.26
N PRO A 442 -70.14 2.03 -13.99
CA PRO A 442 -70.44 1.04 -12.93
C PRO A 442 -71.92 0.98 -12.52
N SER A 443 -72.76 1.90 -13.01
CA SER A 443 -74.22 1.80 -12.99
C SER A 443 -74.75 1.88 -14.42
N ASN A 444 -75.96 1.38 -14.64
CA ASN A 444 -76.63 1.07 -15.91
C ASN A 444 -76.83 2.27 -16.90
N THR A 445 -76.14 3.38 -16.71
CA THR A 445 -76.07 4.55 -17.57
C THR A 445 -74.81 4.45 -18.45
N VAL A 446 -74.99 4.06 -19.70
CA VAL A 446 -73.93 4.22 -20.71
C VAL A 446 -73.74 5.72 -20.93
N ASN A 447 -72.60 6.26 -20.50
CA ASN A 447 -72.24 7.64 -20.83
C ASN A 447 -71.38 7.60 -22.10
N SER A 448 -71.94 8.09 -23.21
CA SER A 448 -71.19 8.38 -24.43
C SER A 448 -70.62 9.80 -24.32
N TYR A 449 -69.31 9.94 -24.41
CA TYR A 449 -68.64 11.23 -24.35
C TYR A 449 -68.17 11.63 -25.76
N VAL A 450 -68.56 12.82 -26.19
CA VAL A 450 -68.17 13.40 -27.48
C VAL A 450 -67.03 14.39 -27.23
N LEU A 451 -65.84 14.10 -27.77
CA LEU A 451 -64.75 15.08 -27.83
C LEU A 451 -65.00 16.02 -29.01
N LEU A 452 -65.40 17.27 -28.73
CA LEU A 452 -65.68 18.28 -29.76
C LEU A 452 -64.49 19.23 -29.96
N GLY A 453 -63.89 19.22 -31.15
CA GLY A 453 -63.01 20.29 -31.62
C GLY A 453 -63.77 21.28 -32.51
N ARG A 454 -63.63 22.59 -32.28
CA ARG A 454 -64.17 23.63 -33.19
C ARG A 454 -63.07 24.18 -34.10
N LYS A 455 -63.36 24.28 -35.41
CA LYS A 455 -62.60 25.08 -36.39
C LYS A 455 -62.60 26.57 -36.03
N PRO A 456 -61.51 27.29 -36.34
CA PRO A 456 -61.45 28.03 -37.60
C PRO A 456 -60.62 27.35 -38.66
#